data_AF-A0A5P2BEK5-F1
#
_entry.id   AF-A0A5P2BEK5-F1
#
_cell.length_a   1.000
_cell.length_b   1.000
_cell.length_c   1.000
_cell.angle_alpha   90.00
_cell.angle_beta   90.00
_cell.angle_gamma   90.00
#
_symmetry.space_group_name_H-M   'P 1'
#
loop_
_entity.id
_entity.type
_entity.pdbx_description
1 polymer ?
#
loop_
_entity_poly.entity_id
_entity_poly.type
_entity_poly.pdbx_seq_one_letter_code
_entity_poly.pdbx_strand_id
1 'polypeptide(L)'
;MGGAKNKGEWWDWSESKIAVERALMYGEVVCTERRSWKRVYDLAERAVPDTLLHDDLDDAECLRRLVRLAGEALGVGTRADIADYHRLKGEQFDAVVAESGLVPVTVQGWDKPAWADPKALETTPRGRHRTTLLSPFDSLIWERARTERIFGFTHRLEAYVPKPKRIHGYFAMPLLAGGRLLGRVDPAREGSTLVARQVSLDSPKAVAPMAQALLEAASWVGCDAVRVERVDRPELTADLVRALT
;
A
#
# COMPACT_ATOMS: atom_id res chain seq x y z
N MET A 1 24.68 3.72 -10.18
CA MET A 1 24.49 4.94 -11.00
C MET A 1 23.78 5.98 -10.14
N GLY A 2 24.25 7.23 -10.14
CA GLY A 2 23.84 8.28 -9.18
C GLY A 2 23.77 9.67 -9.82
N GLY A 3 23.38 10.67 -9.02
CA GLY A 3 23.00 12.04 -9.42
C GLY A 3 24.05 12.79 -10.27
N ALA A 4 23.62 13.93 -10.83
CA ALA A 4 24.41 14.75 -11.75
C ALA A 4 25.84 15.04 -11.26
N LYS A 5 26.77 15.21 -12.23
CA LYS A 5 28.14 15.70 -11.96
C LYS A 5 28.06 16.99 -11.14
N ASN A 6 28.91 17.10 -10.11
CA ASN A 6 29.14 18.27 -9.25
C ASN A 6 28.60 19.60 -9.84
N LYS A 7 27.33 19.95 -9.57
CA LYS A 7 26.67 21.28 -9.69
C LYS A 7 25.14 21.25 -9.93
N GLY A 8 24.52 20.10 -10.21
CA GLY A 8 23.05 20.00 -10.37
C GLY A 8 22.27 20.00 -9.06
N GLU A 9 20.97 20.31 -9.11
CA GLU A 9 20.07 20.18 -7.97
C GLU A 9 20.02 18.70 -7.52
N TRP A 10 19.73 18.42 -6.25
CA TRP A 10 19.78 17.05 -5.68
C TRP A 10 18.91 16.02 -6.44
N TRP A 11 17.95 16.48 -7.26
CA TRP A 11 17.09 15.65 -8.10
C TRP A 11 17.61 15.43 -9.53
N ASP A 12 18.69 16.09 -9.96
CA ASP A 12 19.19 15.97 -11.33
C ASP A 12 19.81 14.60 -11.61
N TRP A 13 19.39 13.99 -12.72
CA TRP A 13 19.87 12.69 -13.17
C TRP A 13 21.05 12.87 -14.11
N SER A 14 22.12 12.10 -13.89
CA SER A 14 23.22 12.00 -14.86
C SER A 14 22.71 11.39 -16.18
N GLU A 15 23.38 11.65 -17.30
CA GLU A 15 23.05 11.06 -18.61
C GLU A 15 22.96 9.53 -18.54
N SER A 16 23.89 8.88 -17.84
CA SER A 16 23.87 7.43 -17.63
C SER A 16 22.65 6.98 -16.82
N LYS A 17 22.18 7.79 -15.86
CA LYS A 17 20.95 7.50 -15.11
C LYS A 17 19.71 7.64 -16.00
N ILE A 18 19.65 8.67 -16.84
CA ILE A 18 18.55 8.83 -17.80
C ILE A 18 18.49 7.63 -18.75
N ALA A 19 19.64 7.22 -19.30
CA ALA A 19 19.72 6.08 -20.21
C ALA A 19 19.24 4.78 -19.55
N VAL A 20 19.67 4.47 -18.32
CA VAL A 20 19.25 3.24 -17.64
C VAL A 20 17.78 3.28 -17.19
N GLU A 21 17.24 4.43 -16.75
CA GLU A 21 15.82 4.51 -16.41
C GLU A 21 14.94 4.34 -17.65
N ARG A 22 15.39 4.82 -18.82
CA ARG A 22 14.72 4.55 -20.09
C ARG A 22 14.77 3.06 -20.42
N ALA A 23 15.94 2.44 -20.37
CA ALA A 23 16.08 1.00 -20.61
C ALA A 23 15.22 0.17 -19.63
N LEU A 24 15.12 0.59 -18.36
CA LEU A 24 14.23 -0.01 -17.38
C LEU A 24 12.75 0.15 -17.77
N MET A 25 12.36 1.32 -18.26
CA MET A 25 10.98 1.60 -18.68
C MET A 25 10.54 0.71 -19.86
N TYR A 26 11.44 0.40 -20.79
CA TYR A 26 11.18 -0.49 -21.92
C TYR A 26 11.44 -1.97 -21.61
N GLY A 27 11.81 -2.31 -20.37
CA GLY A 27 12.09 -3.69 -19.98
C GLY A 27 13.38 -4.28 -20.57
N GLU A 28 14.29 -3.45 -21.10
CA GLU A 28 15.61 -3.90 -21.60
C GLU A 28 16.54 -4.29 -20.44
N VAL A 29 16.40 -3.60 -19.30
CA VAL A 29 17.11 -3.90 -18.05
C VAL A 29 16.13 -4.00 -16.89
N VAL A 30 16.50 -4.75 -15.86
CA VAL A 30 15.73 -4.86 -14.62
C VAL A 30 16.60 -4.61 -13.40
N CYS A 31 15.99 -4.16 -12.29
CA CYS A 31 16.68 -4.04 -11.02
C CYS A 31 16.76 -5.41 -10.35
N THR A 32 17.96 -6.00 -10.31
CA THR A 32 18.18 -7.35 -9.75
C THR A 32 18.46 -7.33 -8.25
N GLU A 33 19.07 -6.26 -7.74
CA GLU A 33 19.29 -6.09 -6.31
C GLU A 33 19.40 -4.61 -5.91
N ARG A 34 19.35 -4.35 -4.59
CA ARG A 34 19.65 -3.04 -4.01
C ARG A 34 20.79 -3.18 -3.02
N ARG A 35 21.88 -2.44 -3.26
CA ARG A 35 22.99 -2.30 -2.31
C ARG A 35 22.84 -0.98 -1.57
N SER A 36 22.30 -1.06 -0.36
CA SER A 36 21.80 0.12 0.37
C SER A 36 20.79 0.89 -0.50
N TRP A 37 21.07 2.15 -0.84
CA TRP A 37 20.19 3.00 -1.67
C TRP A 37 20.44 2.87 -3.17
N LYS A 38 21.44 2.10 -3.61
CA LYS A 38 21.83 1.98 -5.02
C LYS A 38 21.13 0.78 -5.66
N ARG A 39 20.42 1.02 -6.76
CA ARG A 39 19.91 -0.05 -7.64
C ARG A 39 21.07 -0.63 -8.46
N VAL A 40 21.11 -1.95 -8.53
CA VAL A 40 21.96 -2.72 -9.45
C VAL A 40 21.07 -3.27 -10.54
N TYR A 41 21.51 -3.11 -11.79
CA TYR A 41 20.76 -3.48 -12.97
C TYR A 41 21.48 -4.58 -13.73
N ASP A 42 20.71 -5.44 -14.36
CA ASP A 42 21.18 -6.40 -15.37
C ASP A 42 20.23 -6.38 -16.57
N LEU A 43 20.64 -6.98 -17.69
CA LEU A 43 19.76 -7.18 -18.84
C LEU A 43 18.58 -8.07 -18.44
N ALA A 44 17.38 -7.72 -18.92
CA ALA A 44 16.18 -8.48 -18.59
C ALA A 44 16.30 -9.95 -19.01
N GLU A 45 16.87 -10.23 -20.19
CA GLU A 45 17.14 -11.59 -20.70
C GLU A 45 18.03 -12.47 -19.81
N ARG A 46 18.83 -11.86 -18.92
CA ARG A 46 19.71 -12.61 -18.00
C ARG A 46 19.06 -12.86 -16.66
N ALA A 47 18.06 -12.06 -16.30
CA ALA A 47 17.52 -11.98 -14.95
C ALA A 47 16.06 -12.45 -14.85
N VAL A 48 15.29 -12.35 -15.94
CA VAL A 48 13.89 -12.75 -16.02
C VAL A 48 13.81 -14.10 -16.73
N PRO A 49 13.16 -15.13 -16.18
CA PRO A 49 12.97 -16.40 -16.85
C PRO A 49 12.32 -16.23 -18.24
N ASP A 50 12.77 -16.99 -19.24
CA ASP A 50 12.28 -16.91 -20.63
C ASP A 50 10.75 -17.04 -20.73
N THR A 51 10.16 -17.91 -19.90
CA THR A 51 8.69 -18.08 -19.83
C THR A 51 7.95 -16.87 -19.28
N LEU A 52 8.64 -15.79 -18.90
CA LEU A 52 8.09 -14.51 -18.48
C LEU A 52 8.59 -13.34 -19.35
N LEU A 53 9.52 -13.60 -20.27
CA LEU A 53 10.13 -12.63 -21.17
C LEU A 53 9.83 -12.95 -22.65
N HIS A 54 8.57 -13.23 -22.96
CA HIS A 54 8.14 -13.66 -24.29
C HIS A 54 6.89 -12.93 -24.81
N ASP A 55 6.31 -12.06 -23.98
CA ASP A 55 5.10 -11.32 -24.30
C ASP A 55 5.45 -10.15 -25.24
N ASP A 56 5.00 -10.25 -26.49
CA ASP A 56 4.95 -9.12 -27.45
C ASP A 56 3.48 -8.71 -27.63
N LEU A 57 2.98 -7.98 -26.63
CA LEU A 57 1.59 -7.56 -26.55
C LEU A 57 1.44 -6.15 -27.09
N ASP A 58 0.34 -5.91 -27.78
CA ASP A 58 -0.04 -4.53 -28.11
C ASP A 58 -0.51 -3.75 -26.86
N ASP A 59 -0.59 -2.43 -27.02
CA ASP A 59 -1.00 -1.53 -25.95
C ASP A 59 -2.41 -1.84 -25.42
N ALA A 60 -3.32 -2.29 -26.29
CA ALA A 60 -4.70 -2.58 -25.91
C ALA A 60 -4.78 -3.80 -24.99
N GLU A 61 -4.05 -4.87 -25.33
CA GLU A 61 -3.93 -6.07 -24.50
C GLU A 61 -3.22 -5.77 -23.17
N CYS A 62 -2.18 -4.94 -23.18
CA CYS A 62 -1.52 -4.47 -21.97
C CYS A 62 -2.50 -3.74 -21.04
N LEU A 63 -3.27 -2.78 -21.58
CA LEU A 63 -4.28 -2.05 -20.82
C LEU A 63 -5.37 -2.99 -20.28
N ARG A 64 -5.85 -3.92 -21.10
CA ARG A 64 -6.87 -4.91 -20.71
C ARG A 64 -6.38 -5.76 -19.54
N ARG A 65 -5.13 -6.23 -19.58
CA ARG A 65 -4.50 -6.98 -18.48
C ARG A 65 -4.36 -6.14 -17.22
N LEU A 66 -3.92 -4.88 -17.33
CA LEU A 66 -3.80 -3.99 -16.17
C LEU A 66 -5.17 -3.71 -15.52
N VAL A 67 -6.22 -3.48 -16.31
CA VAL A 67 -7.59 -3.30 -15.80
C VAL A 67 -8.07 -4.56 -15.09
N ARG A 68 -7.85 -5.73 -15.68
CA ARG A 68 -8.20 -7.02 -15.05
C ARG A 68 -7.46 -7.21 -13.72
N LEU A 69 -6.14 -7.04 -13.69
CA LEU A 69 -5.32 -7.18 -12.49
C LEU A 69 -5.75 -6.22 -11.37
N ALA A 70 -6.06 -4.97 -11.73
CA ALA A 70 -6.59 -4.00 -10.77
C ALA A 70 -7.95 -4.43 -10.21
N GLY A 71 -8.85 -4.95 -11.05
CA GLY A 71 -10.13 -5.49 -10.60
C GLY A 71 -9.99 -6.72 -9.69
N GLU A 72 -9.09 -7.66 -10.01
CA GLU A 72 -8.78 -8.83 -9.18
C GLU A 72 -8.22 -8.42 -7.81
N ALA A 73 -7.28 -7.45 -7.78
CA ALA A 73 -6.67 -6.98 -6.54
C ALA A 73 -7.67 -6.23 -5.65
N LEU A 74 -8.57 -5.45 -6.24
CA LEU A 74 -9.56 -4.65 -5.52
C LEU A 74 -10.83 -5.44 -5.16
N GLY A 75 -11.11 -6.52 -5.86
CA GLY A 75 -12.35 -7.31 -5.81
C GLY A 75 -13.55 -6.58 -6.43
N VAL A 76 -13.84 -5.37 -5.93
CA VAL A 76 -14.89 -4.47 -6.44
C VAL A 76 -14.39 -3.03 -6.42
N GLY A 77 -14.54 -2.30 -7.52
CA GLY A 77 -14.10 -0.90 -7.60
C GLY A 77 -14.88 -0.06 -8.61
N THR A 78 -14.92 1.25 -8.37
CA THR A 78 -15.39 2.21 -9.37
C THR A 78 -14.37 2.33 -10.51
N ARG A 79 -14.78 2.94 -11.61
CA ARG A 79 -13.88 3.33 -12.71
C ARG A 79 -12.63 4.04 -12.22
N ALA A 80 -12.79 4.99 -11.29
CA ALA A 80 -11.68 5.76 -10.75
C ALA A 80 -10.74 4.88 -9.91
N ASP A 81 -11.28 3.97 -9.11
CA ASP A 81 -10.47 3.09 -8.28
C ASP A 81 -9.59 2.15 -9.13
N ILE A 82 -10.20 1.52 -10.15
CA ILE A 82 -9.54 0.52 -10.99
C ILE A 82 -8.50 1.19 -11.89
N ALA A 83 -8.85 2.34 -12.48
CA ALA A 83 -7.90 3.09 -13.31
C ALA A 83 -6.71 3.58 -12.49
N ASP A 84 -6.93 4.11 -11.28
CA ASP A 84 -5.85 4.68 -10.47
C ASP A 84 -4.87 3.61 -9.96
N TYR A 85 -5.30 2.35 -9.78
CA TYR A 85 -4.46 1.24 -9.29
C TYR A 85 -3.12 1.12 -10.03
N HIS A 86 -3.14 1.27 -11.36
CA HIS A 86 -1.95 1.31 -12.21
C HIS A 86 -1.73 2.68 -12.87
N ARG A 87 -2.32 3.74 -12.31
CA ARG A 87 -2.22 5.14 -12.80
C ARG A 87 -2.67 5.32 -14.25
N LEU A 88 -3.67 4.54 -14.67
CA LEU A 88 -4.30 4.68 -15.98
C LEU A 88 -5.20 5.91 -16.02
N LYS A 89 -5.31 6.51 -17.21
CA LYS A 89 -6.37 7.48 -17.49
C LYS A 89 -7.71 6.76 -17.59
N GLY A 90 -8.77 7.48 -17.26
CA GLY A 90 -10.12 6.91 -17.36
C GLY A 90 -10.49 6.46 -18.77
N GLU A 91 -10.06 7.17 -19.82
CA GLU A 91 -10.29 6.78 -21.22
C GLU A 91 -9.61 5.44 -21.58
N GLN A 92 -8.45 5.16 -20.98
CA GLN A 92 -7.74 3.89 -21.17
C GLN A 92 -8.51 2.72 -20.53
N PHE A 93 -9.13 2.96 -19.37
CA PHE A 93 -10.04 1.99 -18.76
C PHE A 93 -11.28 1.77 -19.65
N ASP A 94 -11.91 2.85 -20.09
CA ASP A 94 -13.15 2.78 -20.89
C ASP A 94 -12.95 2.01 -22.20
N ALA A 95 -11.77 2.12 -22.81
CA ALA A 95 -11.42 1.43 -24.04
C ALA A 95 -11.38 -0.11 -23.93
N VAL A 96 -11.12 -0.67 -22.74
CA VAL A 96 -10.83 -2.10 -22.57
C VAL A 96 -11.67 -2.81 -21.52
N VAL A 97 -12.44 -2.08 -20.69
CA VAL A 97 -13.18 -2.67 -19.56
C VAL A 97 -14.16 -3.76 -20.00
N ALA A 98 -14.82 -3.60 -21.15
CA ALA A 98 -15.77 -4.58 -21.68
C ALA A 98 -15.13 -5.96 -21.94
N GLU A 99 -13.84 -5.99 -22.25
CA GLU A 99 -13.08 -7.21 -22.58
C GLU A 99 -12.13 -7.63 -21.44
N SER A 100 -12.12 -6.87 -20.34
CA SER A 100 -11.25 -7.14 -19.18
C SER A 100 -11.66 -8.38 -18.38
N GLY A 101 -12.89 -8.86 -18.55
CA GLY A 101 -13.49 -9.93 -17.75
C GLY A 101 -14.16 -9.44 -16.46
N LEU A 102 -14.06 -8.15 -16.14
CA LEU A 102 -14.80 -7.55 -15.03
C LEU A 102 -16.27 -7.37 -15.39
N VAL A 103 -17.14 -7.56 -14.40
CA VAL A 103 -18.60 -7.44 -14.57
C VAL A 103 -19.13 -6.17 -13.90
N PRO A 104 -20.05 -5.42 -14.54
CA PRO A 104 -20.65 -4.25 -13.92
C PRO A 104 -21.53 -4.65 -12.73
N VAL A 105 -21.45 -3.89 -11.65
CA VAL A 105 -22.20 -4.12 -10.41
C VAL A 105 -22.69 -2.80 -9.82
N THR A 106 -23.73 -2.88 -9.00
CA THR A 106 -24.16 -1.80 -8.10
C THR A 106 -23.76 -2.18 -6.67
N VAL A 107 -23.21 -1.21 -5.95
CA VAL A 107 -22.81 -1.40 -4.54
C VAL A 107 -23.69 -0.52 -3.68
N GLN A 108 -24.34 -1.10 -2.68
CA GLN A 108 -25.19 -0.35 -1.76
C GLN A 108 -24.39 0.79 -1.10
N GLY A 109 -24.94 2.01 -1.17
CA GLY A 109 -24.30 3.20 -0.61
C GLY A 109 -23.26 3.85 -1.52
N TRP A 110 -22.98 3.28 -2.70
CA TRP A 110 -22.16 3.94 -3.72
C TRP A 110 -23.08 4.59 -4.76
N ASP A 111 -22.72 5.81 -5.15
CA ASP A 111 -23.40 6.65 -6.13
C ASP A 111 -22.90 6.43 -7.57
N LYS A 112 -21.70 5.87 -7.71
CA LYS A 112 -21.04 5.62 -9.00
C LYS A 112 -21.17 4.14 -9.42
N PRO A 113 -21.25 3.87 -10.73
CA PRO A 113 -21.09 2.52 -11.26
C PRO A 113 -19.78 1.88 -10.79
N ALA A 114 -19.84 0.57 -10.56
CA ALA A 114 -18.70 -0.22 -10.16
C ALA A 114 -18.56 -1.47 -11.03
N TRP A 115 -17.38 -2.07 -10.95
CA TRP A 115 -17.04 -3.32 -11.60
C TRP A 115 -16.45 -4.26 -10.56
N ALA A 116 -16.71 -5.55 -10.73
CA ALA A 116 -16.20 -6.60 -9.88
C ALA A 116 -15.46 -7.65 -10.70
N ASP A 117 -14.44 -8.23 -10.09
CA ASP A 117 -13.95 -9.54 -10.51
C ASP A 117 -15.06 -10.58 -10.24
N PRO A 118 -15.51 -11.37 -11.22
CA PRO A 118 -16.53 -12.40 -11.03
C PRO A 118 -16.23 -13.32 -9.84
N LYS A 119 -14.95 -13.67 -9.63
CA LYS A 119 -14.54 -14.53 -8.52
C LYS A 119 -14.79 -13.91 -7.14
N ALA A 120 -14.72 -12.58 -7.04
CA ALA A 120 -15.07 -11.87 -5.81
C ALA A 120 -16.56 -11.96 -5.47
N LEU A 121 -17.41 -12.31 -6.45
CA LEU A 121 -18.86 -12.46 -6.28
C LEU A 121 -19.30 -13.90 -6.00
N GLU A 122 -18.46 -14.91 -6.30
CA GLU A 122 -18.79 -16.33 -6.17
C GLU A 122 -19.06 -16.77 -4.73
N THR A 123 -18.40 -16.12 -3.76
CA THR A 123 -18.50 -16.50 -2.35
C THR A 123 -18.92 -15.32 -1.51
N THR A 124 -19.86 -15.56 -0.59
CA THR A 124 -20.10 -14.60 0.48
C THR A 124 -18.79 -14.42 1.24
N PRO A 125 -18.25 -13.19 1.38
CA PRO A 125 -16.97 -12.99 2.04
C PRO A 125 -17.01 -13.57 3.46
N ARG A 126 -16.42 -14.75 3.65
CA ARG A 126 -16.08 -15.24 4.99
C ARG A 126 -14.81 -14.52 5.35
N GLY A 127 -14.95 -13.49 6.16
CA GLY A 127 -13.86 -12.64 6.59
C GLY A 127 -12.72 -13.46 7.21
N ARG A 128 -11.72 -13.79 6.40
CA ARG A 128 -10.37 -14.05 6.88
C ARG A 128 -9.81 -12.69 7.29
N HIS A 129 -10.27 -12.23 8.45
CA HIS A 129 -9.92 -10.92 8.94
C HIS A 129 -8.50 -10.98 9.50
N ARG A 130 -7.52 -10.63 8.67
CA ARG A 130 -6.16 -10.37 9.14
C ARG A 130 -6.21 -9.27 10.19
N THR A 131 -5.48 -9.47 11.28
CA THR A 131 -5.11 -8.39 12.21
C THR A 131 -3.71 -7.97 11.83
N THR A 132 -3.51 -6.75 11.32
CA THR A 132 -2.18 -6.26 10.92
C THR A 132 -2.13 -4.74 10.90
N LEU A 133 -0.93 -4.19 11.00
CA LEU A 133 -0.68 -2.80 10.65
C LEU A 133 -0.52 -2.68 9.13
N LEU A 134 -1.17 -1.68 8.55
CA LEU A 134 -1.04 -1.36 7.12
C LEU A 134 0.02 -0.29 6.94
N SER A 135 0.96 -0.54 6.03
CA SER A 135 1.88 0.51 5.57
C SER A 135 1.08 1.70 5.02
N PRO A 136 1.50 2.95 5.22
CA PRO A 136 0.85 4.10 4.58
C PRO A 136 0.91 4.05 3.04
N PHE A 137 1.67 3.12 2.47
CA PHE A 137 1.77 2.83 1.04
C PHE A 137 1.03 1.55 0.62
N ASP A 138 0.29 0.92 1.52
CA ASP A 138 -0.47 -0.29 1.24
C ASP A 138 -1.61 0.01 0.24
N SER A 139 -1.79 -0.87 -0.75
CA SER A 139 -2.78 -0.73 -1.81
C SER A 139 -4.23 -0.69 -1.28
N LEU A 140 -4.46 -1.11 -0.04
CA LEU A 140 -5.77 -1.01 0.61
C LEU A 140 -6.13 0.42 1.06
N ILE A 141 -5.12 1.26 1.37
CA ILE A 141 -5.35 2.58 2.00
C ILE A 141 -4.69 3.77 1.30
N TRP A 142 -3.90 3.52 0.26
CA TRP A 142 -3.18 4.57 -0.48
C TRP A 142 -4.11 5.53 -1.24
N GLU A 143 -5.26 5.04 -1.73
CA GLU A 143 -6.29 5.86 -2.40
C GLU A 143 -7.33 6.32 -1.35
N ARG A 144 -7.34 7.62 -1.10
CA ARG A 144 -8.04 8.19 0.06
C ARG A 144 -9.56 8.13 -0.08
N ALA A 145 -10.08 8.44 -1.27
CA ALA A 145 -11.53 8.51 -1.47
C ALA A 145 -12.19 7.12 -1.31
N ARG A 146 -11.53 6.08 -1.78
CA ARG A 146 -11.90 4.68 -1.63
C ARG A 146 -11.77 4.22 -0.18
N THR A 147 -10.68 4.57 0.49
CA THR A 147 -10.48 4.23 1.91
C THR A 147 -11.59 4.82 2.77
N GLU A 148 -11.93 6.08 2.56
CA GLU A 148 -13.03 6.76 3.24
C GLU A 148 -14.37 6.10 2.92
N ARG A 149 -14.64 5.80 1.64
CA ARG A 149 -15.89 5.16 1.21
C ARG A 149 -16.08 3.74 1.76
N ILE A 150 -15.01 2.95 1.89
CA ILE A 150 -15.09 1.55 2.33
C ILE A 150 -15.03 1.43 3.85
N PHE A 151 -14.16 2.21 4.50
CA PHE A 151 -13.86 2.04 5.92
C PHE A 151 -14.35 3.20 6.79
N GLY A 152 -14.85 4.29 6.21
CA GLY A 152 -15.16 5.51 6.97
C GLY A 152 -13.92 6.10 7.64
N PHE A 153 -12.74 5.88 7.05
CA PHE A 153 -11.46 6.16 7.68
C PHE A 153 -10.62 7.14 6.85
N THR A 154 -10.28 8.29 7.42
CA THR A 154 -9.37 9.25 6.80
C THR A 154 -7.93 8.92 7.15
N HIS A 155 -7.09 8.69 6.14
CA HIS A 155 -5.67 8.48 6.30
C HIS A 155 -4.84 9.43 5.44
N ARG A 156 -3.87 10.11 6.05
CA ARG A 156 -2.89 10.93 5.35
C ARG A 156 -1.50 10.70 5.95
N LEU A 157 -0.55 10.36 5.10
CA LEU A 157 0.86 10.31 5.48
C LEU A 157 1.35 11.72 5.85
N GLU A 158 1.79 11.88 7.11
CA GLU A 158 2.23 13.18 7.64
C GLU A 158 3.76 13.33 7.65
N ALA A 159 4.48 12.47 6.91
CA ALA A 159 5.93 12.53 6.77
C ALA A 159 6.41 13.90 6.22
N TYR A 160 5.59 14.52 5.37
CA TYR A 160 5.83 15.84 4.78
C TYR A 160 5.21 17.00 5.57
N VAL A 161 4.48 16.70 6.66
CA VAL A 161 3.89 17.72 7.53
C VAL A 161 4.91 18.09 8.61
N PRO A 162 5.13 19.38 8.90
CA PRO A 162 6.00 19.81 9.99
C PRO A 162 5.59 19.17 11.32
N LYS A 163 6.56 18.75 12.15
CA LYS A 163 6.32 17.99 13.40
C LYS A 163 5.19 18.56 14.27
N PRO A 164 5.09 19.88 14.52
CA PRO A 164 4.03 20.44 15.39
C PRO A 164 2.62 20.39 14.79
N LYS A 165 2.48 20.19 13.47
CA LYS A 165 1.19 20.14 12.75
C LYS A 165 0.71 18.70 12.51
N ARG A 166 1.46 17.70 12.96
CA ARG A 166 1.11 16.28 12.82
C ARG A 166 0.00 15.94 13.79
N ILE A 167 -1.04 15.25 13.30
CA ILE A 167 -2.16 14.79 14.12
C ILE A 167 -1.91 13.36 14.57
N HIS A 168 -1.41 12.51 13.67
CA HIS A 168 -1.28 11.06 13.91
C HIS A 168 0.16 10.58 14.02
N GLY A 169 1.13 11.35 13.54
CA GLY A 169 2.55 11.01 13.63
C GLY A 169 3.22 10.91 12.27
N TYR A 170 4.55 10.72 12.27
CA TYR A 170 5.36 10.83 11.05
C TYR A 170 5.01 9.76 10.01
N PHE A 171 4.78 8.53 10.47
CA PHE A 171 4.59 7.34 9.65
C PHE A 171 3.43 6.49 10.20
N ALA A 172 2.31 7.14 10.51
CA ALA A 172 1.15 6.45 11.07
C ALA A 172 0.69 5.29 10.17
N MET A 173 0.54 4.11 10.76
CA MET A 173 0.08 2.87 10.13
C MET A 173 -1.30 2.50 10.69
N PRO A 174 -2.36 2.42 9.86
CA PRO A 174 -3.67 1.98 10.30
C PRO A 174 -3.69 0.53 10.78
N LEU A 175 -4.52 0.25 11.79
CA LEU A 175 -4.80 -1.11 12.26
C LEU A 175 -5.97 -1.69 11.47
N LEU A 176 -5.71 -2.72 10.66
CA LEU A 176 -6.74 -3.56 10.08
C LEU A 176 -7.05 -4.71 11.04
N ALA A 177 -8.31 -4.86 11.44
CA ALA A 177 -8.78 -6.00 12.22
C ALA A 177 -10.28 -6.21 12.00
N GLY A 178 -10.72 -7.46 11.88
CA GLY A 178 -12.15 -7.74 11.64
C GLY A 178 -12.69 -7.15 10.33
N GLY A 179 -11.82 -6.87 9.34
CA GLY A 179 -12.22 -6.21 8.09
C GLY A 179 -12.54 -4.72 8.28
N ARG A 180 -12.07 -4.10 9.36
CA ARG A 180 -12.26 -2.69 9.69
C ARG A 180 -10.94 -2.04 10.02
N LEU A 181 -10.85 -0.73 9.81
CA LEU A 181 -9.77 0.08 10.33
C LEU A 181 -10.19 0.57 11.72
N LEU A 182 -9.52 0.11 12.76
CA LEU A 182 -9.94 0.30 14.17
C LEU A 182 -9.06 1.28 14.96
N GLY A 183 -8.14 1.94 14.27
CA GLY A 183 -7.13 2.79 14.87
C GLY A 183 -5.90 2.94 13.99
N ARG A 184 -4.83 3.45 14.58
CA ARG A 184 -3.53 3.65 13.92
C ARG A 184 -2.42 3.78 14.94
N VAL A 185 -1.18 3.54 14.54
CA VAL A 185 0.00 3.75 15.37
C VAL A 185 1.11 4.42 14.55
N ASP A 186 1.88 5.33 15.15
CA ASP A 186 3.15 5.84 14.59
C ASP A 186 4.31 5.00 15.17
N PRO A 187 4.78 3.95 14.47
CA PRO A 187 5.85 3.12 14.97
C PRO A 187 7.22 3.74 14.71
N ALA A 188 8.15 3.47 15.61
CA ALA A 188 9.57 3.67 15.43
C ALA A 188 10.33 2.46 15.96
N ARG A 189 11.61 2.37 15.62
CA ARG A 189 12.51 1.34 16.16
C ARG A 189 13.65 2.00 16.92
N GLU A 190 13.90 1.52 18.13
CA GLU A 190 15.01 1.92 18.99
C GLU A 190 15.72 0.66 19.48
N GLY A 191 16.88 0.33 18.89
CA GLY A 191 17.56 -0.93 19.16
C GLY A 191 16.67 -2.15 18.83
N SER A 192 16.43 -3.02 19.82
CA SER A 192 15.54 -4.17 19.74
C SER A 192 14.12 -3.88 20.26
N THR A 193 13.72 -2.61 20.38
CA THR A 193 12.38 -2.22 20.83
C THR A 193 11.60 -1.54 19.70
N LEU A 194 10.37 -2.02 19.45
CA LEU A 194 9.39 -1.30 18.63
C LEU A 194 8.68 -0.28 19.52
N VAL A 195 8.80 0.99 19.18
CA VAL A 195 8.22 2.11 19.92
C VAL A 195 6.96 2.56 19.22
N ALA A 196 5.81 2.32 19.84
CA ALA A 196 4.53 2.90 19.45
C ALA A 196 4.45 4.34 20.00
N ARG A 197 4.99 5.30 19.25
CA ARG A 197 5.11 6.72 19.67
C ARG A 197 3.76 7.35 19.94
N GLN A 198 2.80 7.06 19.07
CA GLN A 198 1.43 7.50 19.23
C GLN A 198 0.49 6.42 18.74
N VAL A 199 -0.43 6.00 19.58
CA VAL A 199 -1.49 5.03 19.28
C VAL A 199 -2.83 5.75 19.34
N SER A 200 -3.65 5.52 18.32
CA SER A 200 -5.05 5.91 18.27
C SER A 200 -5.94 4.69 18.21
N LEU A 201 -6.94 4.62 19.09
CA LEU A 201 -7.89 3.50 19.17
C LEU A 201 -9.33 4.01 19.06
N ASP A 202 -10.11 3.40 18.16
CA ASP A 202 -11.50 3.84 17.94
C ASP A 202 -12.44 3.39 19.07
N SER A 203 -12.10 2.31 19.78
CA SER A 203 -12.88 1.77 20.90
C SER A 203 -12.05 0.79 21.74
N PRO A 204 -12.53 0.37 22.94
CA PRO A 204 -11.89 -0.69 23.73
C PRO A 204 -11.68 -2.00 22.96
N LYS A 205 -12.55 -2.30 21.97
CA LYS A 205 -12.44 -3.52 21.14
C LYS A 205 -11.19 -3.53 20.24
N ALA A 206 -10.57 -2.37 20.02
CA ALA A 206 -9.35 -2.25 19.23
C ALA A 206 -8.07 -2.59 20.01
N VAL A 207 -8.13 -2.69 21.34
CA VAL A 207 -6.96 -2.90 22.20
C VAL A 207 -6.24 -4.21 21.90
N ALA A 208 -6.95 -5.35 21.97
CA ALA A 208 -6.34 -6.66 21.74
C ALA A 208 -5.83 -6.81 20.29
N PRO A 209 -6.57 -6.39 19.24
CA PRO A 209 -6.04 -6.41 17.89
C PRO A 209 -4.84 -5.48 17.67
N MET A 210 -4.81 -4.30 18.31
CA MET A 210 -3.65 -3.40 18.26
C MET A 210 -2.41 -4.05 18.88
N ALA A 211 -2.55 -4.67 20.06
CA ALA A 211 -1.46 -5.37 20.71
C ALA A 211 -0.93 -6.51 19.84
N GLN A 212 -1.82 -7.34 19.28
CA GLN A 212 -1.45 -8.41 18.34
C GLN A 212 -0.67 -7.86 17.14
N ALA A 213 -1.17 -6.81 16.50
CA ALA A 213 -0.53 -6.22 15.32
C ALA A 213 0.83 -5.58 15.64
N LEU A 214 0.99 -4.98 16.84
CA LEU A 214 2.25 -4.42 17.32
C LEU A 214 3.29 -5.51 17.60
N LEU A 215 2.89 -6.62 18.22
CA LEU A 215 3.76 -7.76 18.49
C LEU A 215 4.22 -8.43 17.19
N GLU A 216 3.31 -8.61 16.24
CA GLU A 216 3.64 -9.12 14.90
C GLU A 216 4.63 -8.18 14.18
N ALA A 217 4.35 -6.87 14.19
CA ALA A 217 5.24 -5.87 13.60
C ALA A 217 6.63 -5.86 14.27
N ALA A 218 6.68 -6.00 15.60
CA ALA A 218 7.93 -6.05 16.36
C ALA A 218 8.75 -7.28 15.96
N SER A 219 8.13 -8.46 15.91
CA SER A 219 8.77 -9.68 15.43
C SER A 219 9.31 -9.52 14.01
N TRP A 220 8.55 -8.90 13.11
CA TRP A 220 8.96 -8.71 11.71
C TRP A 220 10.20 -7.83 11.56
N VAL A 221 10.37 -6.81 12.41
CA VAL A 221 11.53 -5.90 12.38
C VAL A 221 12.68 -6.34 13.30
N GLY A 222 12.58 -7.52 13.91
CA GLY A 222 13.60 -8.04 14.84
C GLY A 222 13.68 -7.25 16.14
N CYS A 223 12.53 -6.94 16.72
CA CYS A 223 12.38 -6.34 18.05
C CYS A 223 11.78 -7.37 19.01
N ASP A 224 12.31 -7.40 20.24
CA ASP A 224 11.92 -8.35 21.30
C ASP A 224 10.97 -7.71 22.33
N ALA A 225 10.76 -6.40 22.22
CA ALA A 225 9.89 -5.62 23.10
C ALA A 225 9.08 -4.59 22.32
N VAL A 226 7.90 -4.26 22.86
CA VAL A 226 7.06 -3.15 22.41
C VAL A 226 6.94 -2.14 23.54
N ARG A 227 7.17 -0.87 23.24
CA ARG A 227 7.01 0.24 24.19
C ARG A 227 5.97 1.23 23.65
N VAL A 228 4.96 1.54 24.46
CA VAL A 228 3.94 2.54 24.13
C VAL A 228 4.29 3.86 24.80
N GLU A 229 4.32 4.96 24.04
CA GLU A 229 4.60 6.30 24.59
C GLU A 229 3.33 7.10 24.85
N ARG A 230 2.42 7.12 23.87
CA ARG A 230 1.18 7.89 23.96
C ARG A 230 0.03 7.10 23.37
N VAL A 231 -1.10 7.11 24.07
CA VAL A 231 -2.41 6.67 23.55
C VAL A 231 -3.34 7.87 23.56
N ASP A 232 -4.07 8.11 22.48
CA ASP A 232 -4.99 9.25 22.36
C ASP A 232 -6.18 9.19 23.33
N ARG A 233 -6.54 7.97 23.74
CA ARG A 233 -7.50 7.65 24.80
C ARG A 233 -6.75 7.13 26.03
N PRO A 234 -6.38 8.00 26.99
CA PRO A 234 -5.55 7.63 28.12
C PRO A 234 -6.12 6.47 28.94
N GLU A 235 -7.45 6.37 29.03
CA GLU A 235 -8.17 5.30 29.73
C GLU A 235 -7.90 3.89 29.16
N LEU A 236 -7.47 3.77 27.90
CA LEU A 236 -7.15 2.49 27.26
C LEU A 236 -5.67 2.09 27.41
N THR A 237 -4.83 2.97 27.95
CA THR A 237 -3.38 2.75 28.01
C THR A 237 -3.00 1.52 28.83
N ALA A 238 -3.60 1.37 30.02
CA ALA A 238 -3.29 0.25 30.91
C ALA A 238 -3.68 -1.11 30.29
N ASP A 239 -4.80 -1.15 29.58
CA ASP A 239 -5.26 -2.36 28.90
C ASP A 239 -4.37 -2.72 27.70
N LEU A 240 -3.95 -1.71 26.93
CA LEU A 240 -3.01 -1.92 25.82
C LEU A 240 -1.65 -2.43 26.32
N VAL A 241 -1.09 -1.82 27.35
CA VAL A 241 0.20 -2.25 27.92
C VAL A 241 0.10 -3.67 28.47
N ARG A 242 -1.00 -4.02 29.15
CA ARG A 242 -1.24 -5.38 29.65
C ARG A 242 -1.39 -6.40 28.53
N ALA A 243 -1.93 -6.02 27.38
CA ALA A 243 -2.07 -6.90 26.23
C ALA A 243 -0.76 -7.11 25.44
N LEU A 244 0.28 -6.33 25.73
CA LEU A 244 1.62 -6.44 25.12
C LEU A 244 2.59 -7.33 25.91
N THR A 245 2.20 -7.78 27.10
CA THR A 245 2.97 -8.68 27.99
C THR A 245 2.40 -10.09 27.96
#